data_AF-A0A6G3D7M2-F1
#
_entry.id   AF-A0A6G3D7M2-F1
#
_cell.length_a   1.000
_cell.length_b   1.000
_cell.length_c   1.000
_cell.angle_alpha   90.00
_cell.angle_beta   90.00
_cell.angle_gamma   90.00
#
_symmetry.space_group_name_H-M   'P 1'
#
loop_
_entity.id
_entity.type
_entity.pdbx_description
1 polymer ?
#
loop_
_entity_poly.entity_id
_entity_poly.type
_entity_poly.pdbx_seq_one_letter_code
_entity_poly.pdbx_strand_id
1 'polypeptide(L)'
;MLPPELPPLPALTRAEAEVIDRYLDVVDLLGRINPGRAGDTYGGLRAAQALVGRATALRDALALMHRRGETEVHAATLARALRVLDGERRTARVGLPPHTGSR
;
A
#
# COMPACT_ATOMS: atom_id res chain seq x y z
N MET A 1 -2.04 -29.04 4.64
CA MET A 1 -1.45 -28.47 3.42
C MET A 1 -0.65 -27.25 3.84
N LEU A 2 0.67 -27.26 3.64
CA LEU A 2 1.50 -26.07 3.86
C LEU A 2 1.03 -25.01 2.85
N PRO A 3 0.84 -23.73 3.22
CA PRO A 3 0.59 -22.69 2.23
C PRO A 3 1.70 -22.71 1.17
N PRO A 4 1.36 -22.47 -0.12
CA PRO A 4 2.37 -22.42 -1.17
C PRO A 4 3.45 -21.40 -0.79
N GLU A 5 4.71 -21.77 -0.98
CA GLU A 5 5.85 -20.91 -0.69
C GLU A 5 5.72 -19.63 -1.53
N LEU A 6 5.77 -18.47 -0.87
CA LEU A 6 5.74 -17.21 -1.57
C LEU A 6 7.00 -17.11 -2.45
N PRO A 7 6.88 -16.65 -3.71
CA PRO A 7 8.05 -16.42 -4.53
C PRO A 7 9.00 -15.45 -3.80
N PRO A 8 10.32 -15.60 -3.94
CA PRO A 8 11.26 -14.71 -3.26
C PRO A 8 11.02 -13.26 -3.67
N LEU A 9 11.29 -12.33 -2.75
CA LEU A 9 11.22 -10.90 -3.05
C LEU A 9 12.18 -10.62 -4.24
N PRO A 10 11.70 -9.95 -5.31
CA PRO A 10 12.57 -9.59 -6.41
C PRO A 10 13.68 -8.65 -5.93
N ALA A 11 14.78 -8.57 -6.68
CA ALA A 11 15.79 -7.55 -6.44
C ALA A 11 15.19 -6.17 -6.70
N LEU A 12 15.04 -5.39 -5.65
CA LEU A 12 14.57 -4.01 -5.69
C LEU A 12 15.75 -3.07 -5.52
N THR A 13 15.74 -1.96 -6.26
CA THR A 13 16.58 -0.84 -5.87
C THR A 13 16.11 -0.28 -4.52
N ARG A 14 16.98 0.46 -3.84
CA ARG A 14 16.60 1.14 -2.60
C ARG A 14 15.43 2.11 -2.80
N ALA A 15 15.35 2.74 -3.98
CA ALA A 15 14.29 3.69 -4.29
C ALA A 15 12.94 2.98 -4.53
N GLU A 16 12.94 1.86 -5.24
CA GLU A 16 11.74 1.03 -5.45
C GLU A 16 11.19 0.48 -4.14
N ALA A 17 12.07 -0.01 -3.25
CA ALA A 17 11.68 -0.48 -1.92
C ALA A 17 11.04 0.65 -1.10
N GLU A 18 11.65 1.83 -1.09
CA GLU A 18 11.11 3.01 -0.41
C GLU A 18 9.72 3.42 -0.94
N VAL A 19 9.52 3.39 -2.27
CA VAL A 19 8.21 3.68 -2.86
C VAL A 19 7.16 2.66 -2.43
N ILE A 20 7.50 1.37 -2.42
CA ILE A 20 6.58 0.31 -1.97
C ILE A 20 6.20 0.50 -0.50
N ASP A 21 7.18 0.73 0.38
CA ASP A 21 6.93 0.90 1.80
C ASP A 21 6.00 2.09 2.06
N ARG A 22 6.27 3.23 1.41
CA ARG A 22 5.43 4.43 1.55
C ARG A 22 4.06 4.29 0.90
N TYR A 23 3.96 3.56 -0.21
CA TYR A 23 2.67 3.22 -0.81
C TYR A 23 1.83 2.38 0.14
N LEU A 24 2.41 1.33 0.74
CA LEU A 24 1.71 0.44 1.66
C LEU A 24 1.30 1.14 2.96
N ASP A 25 2.11 2.06 3.48
CA ASP A 25 1.72 2.93 4.60
C ASP A 25 0.46 3.77 4.29
N VAL A 26 0.40 4.36 3.09
CA VAL A 26 -0.76 5.11 2.63
C VAL A 26 -1.98 4.21 2.50
N VAL A 27 -1.83 3.03 1.89
CA VAL A 27 -2.90 2.04 1.72
C VAL A 27 -3.49 1.61 3.04
N ASP A 28 -2.67 1.34 4.05
CA ASP A 28 -3.16 0.95 5.37
C ASP A 28 -3.98 2.05 6.05
N LEU A 29 -3.56 3.30 5.92
CA LEU A 29 -4.30 4.44 6.47
C LEU A 29 -5.61 4.65 5.70
N LEU A 30 -5.61 4.53 4.37
CA LEU A 30 -6.82 4.56 3.56
C LEU A 30 -7.79 3.44 3.95
N GLY A 31 -7.28 2.23 4.20
CA GLY A 31 -8.09 1.11 4.66
C GLY A 31 -8.70 1.33 6.04
N ARG A 32 -8.03 2.05 6.95
CA ARG A 32 -8.55 2.41 8.28
C ARG A 32 -9.63 3.49 8.24
N ILE A 33 -9.53 4.45 7.32
CA ILE A 33 -10.54 5.51 7.17
C ILE A 33 -11.69 5.12 6.25
N ASN A 34 -11.67 3.91 5.68
CA ASN A 34 -12.68 3.45 4.72
C ASN A 34 -14.07 3.47 5.39
N PRO A 35 -14.98 4.37 4.98
CA PRO A 35 -16.28 4.54 5.63
C PRO A 35 -17.23 3.35 5.37
N GLY A 36 -16.93 2.52 4.38
CA GLY A 36 -17.66 1.28 4.12
C GLY A 36 -17.33 0.16 5.10
N ARG A 37 -16.30 0.31 5.95
CA ARG A 37 -15.88 -0.69 6.93
C ARG A 37 -16.17 -0.20 8.35
N ALA A 38 -16.51 -1.12 9.25
CA ALA A 38 -16.75 -0.79 10.65
C ALA A 38 -15.48 -0.23 11.31
N GLY A 39 -15.63 0.82 12.12
CA GLY A 39 -14.56 1.48 12.87
C GLY A 39 -15.10 2.62 13.73
N ASP A 40 -14.27 3.13 14.64
CA ASP A 40 -14.61 4.30 15.46
C ASP A 40 -14.12 5.60 14.81
N THR A 41 -14.85 6.69 15.05
CA THR A 41 -14.59 8.00 14.42
C THR A 41 -13.26 8.62 14.87
N TYR A 42 -12.80 8.33 16.09
CA TYR A 42 -11.55 8.85 16.61
C TYR A 42 -10.34 8.16 15.96
N GLY A 43 -10.37 6.84 15.83
CA GLY A 43 -9.39 6.06 15.08
C GLY A 43 -9.31 6.50 13.62
N GLY A 44 -10.46 6.74 12.99
CA GLY A 44 -10.55 7.33 11.65
C GLY A 44 -9.88 8.71 11.56
N LEU A 45 -10.16 9.61 12.51
CA LEU A 45 -9.53 10.94 12.57
C LEU A 45 -8.01 10.86 12.70
N ARG A 46 -7.50 10.00 13.60
CA ARG A 46 -6.04 9.81 13.78
C ARG A 46 -5.37 9.25 12.53
N ALA A 47 -6.03 8.31 11.84
CA ALA A 47 -5.53 7.78 10.59
C ALA A 47 -5.51 8.83 9.48
N ALA A 48 -6.57 9.65 9.35
CA ALA A 48 -6.63 10.75 8.39
C ALA A 48 -5.54 11.80 8.63
N GLN A 49 -5.28 12.15 9.89
CA GLN A 49 -4.18 13.06 10.25
C GLN A 49 -2.81 12.49 9.86
N ALA A 50 -2.57 11.21 10.11
CA ALA A 50 -1.31 10.55 9.73
C ALA A 50 -1.14 10.42 8.22
N LEU A 51 -2.24 10.29 7.46
CA LEU A 51 -2.23 10.08 6.01
C LEU A 51 -1.49 11.18 5.28
N VAL A 52 -1.66 12.44 5.68
CA VAL A 52 -1.00 13.59 5.04
C VAL A 52 0.53 13.44 5.05
N GLY A 53 1.09 13.02 6.19
CA GLY A 53 2.52 12.80 6.32
C GLY A 53 3.02 11.62 5.48
N ARG A 54 2.27 10.51 5.45
CA ARG A 54 2.64 9.33 4.64
C ARG A 54 2.51 9.58 3.14
N ALA A 55 1.49 10.31 2.71
CA ALA A 55 1.33 10.73 1.32
C ALA A 55 2.45 11.68 0.88
N THR A 56 2.86 12.60 1.76
CA THR A 56 4.01 13.49 1.53
C THR A 56 5.30 12.68 1.35
N ALA A 57 5.55 11.71 2.23
CA ALA A 57 6.73 10.85 2.15
C ALA A 57 6.74 9.98 0.88
N LEU A 58 5.58 9.49 0.42
CA LEU A 58 5.46 8.79 -0.86
C LEU A 58 5.78 9.71 -2.04
N ARG A 59 5.20 10.92 -2.06
CA ARG A 59 5.51 11.94 -3.07
C ARG A 59 7.01 12.23 -3.11
N ASP A 60 7.65 12.37 -1.95
CA ASP A 60 9.07 12.72 -1.87
C ASP A 60 9.98 11.59 -2.37
N ALA A 61 9.60 10.32 -2.13
CA ALA A 61 10.28 9.17 -2.70
C ALA A 61 10.20 9.16 -4.23
N LEU A 62 9.01 9.38 -4.80
CA LEU A 62 8.82 9.49 -6.26
C LEU A 62 9.56 10.69 -6.84
N ALA A 63 9.54 11.83 -6.16
CA ALA A 63 10.26 13.03 -6.59
C ALA A 63 11.78 12.81 -6.57
N LEU A 64 12.30 12.04 -5.61
CA LEU A 64 13.71 11.68 -5.56
C LEU A 64 14.11 10.79 -6.74
N MET A 65 13.30 9.77 -7.07
CA MET A 65 13.50 8.94 -8.26
C MET A 65 13.54 9.81 -9.52
N HIS A 66 12.54 10.67 -9.70
CA HIS A 66 12.46 11.56 -10.86
C HIS A 66 13.68 12.47 -10.98
N ARG A 67 14.14 13.08 -9.87
CA ARG A 67 15.36 13.92 -9.87
C ARG A 67 16.64 13.15 -10.22
N ARG A 68 16.67 11.83 -10.02
CA ARG A 68 17.80 10.96 -10.40
C ARG A 68 17.72 10.48 -11.84
N GLY A 69 16.69 10.88 -12.59
CA GLY A 69 16.44 10.40 -13.96
C GLY A 69 15.74 9.04 -14.00
N GLU A 70 15.31 8.50 -12.86
CA GLU A 70 14.48 7.29 -12.79
C GLU A 70 13.02 7.70 -13.10
N THR A 71 12.66 7.76 -14.38
CA THR A 71 11.36 8.30 -14.84
C THR A 71 10.26 7.26 -14.95
N GLU A 72 10.60 5.98 -14.88
CA GLU A 72 9.65 4.87 -15.01
C GLU A 72 9.76 3.93 -13.81
N VAL A 73 8.63 3.32 -13.44
CA VAL A 73 8.58 2.25 -12.45
C VAL A 73 8.41 0.91 -13.15
N HIS A 74 9.17 -0.10 -12.74
CA HIS A 74 9.04 -1.45 -13.28
C HIS A 74 7.81 -2.15 -12.69
N ALA A 75 6.63 -1.83 -13.23
CA ALA A 75 5.33 -2.23 -12.68
C ALA A 75 5.21 -3.75 -12.42
N ALA A 76 5.75 -4.60 -13.31
CA ALA A 76 5.73 -6.04 -13.12
C ALA A 76 6.55 -6.50 -11.89
N THR A 77 7.73 -5.91 -11.69
CA THR A 77 8.60 -6.16 -10.53
C THR A 77 7.92 -5.68 -9.24
N LEU A 78 7.41 -4.45 -9.23
CA LEU A 78 6.73 -3.88 -8.08
C LEU A 78 5.46 -4.66 -7.72
N ALA A 79 4.68 -5.11 -8.72
CA ALA A 79 3.50 -5.95 -8.48
C ALA A 79 3.88 -7.29 -7.85
N ARG A 80 5.01 -7.90 -8.25
CA ARG A 80 5.51 -9.13 -7.61
C ARG A 80 5.93 -8.86 -6.16
N ALA A 81 6.68 -7.78 -5.93
CA ALA A 81 7.08 -7.39 -4.59
C ALA A 81 5.88 -7.10 -3.68
N LEU A 82 4.86 -6.38 -4.17
CA LEU A 82 3.63 -6.13 -3.45
C LEU A 82 2.93 -7.42 -3.04
N ARG A 83 2.84 -8.43 -3.92
CA ARG A 83 2.24 -9.74 -3.55
C ARG A 83 2.98 -10.44 -2.43
N VAL A 84 4.32 -10.42 -2.47
CA VAL A 84 5.17 -10.99 -1.41
C VAL A 84 4.97 -10.24 -0.08
N LEU A 85 4.78 -8.93 -0.14
CA LEU A 85 4.56 -8.04 1.01
C LEU A 85 3.09 -7.92 1.41
N ASP A 86 2.27 -8.92 1.05
CA ASP A 86 0.85 -8.98 1.42
C ASP A 86 0.00 -7.79 0.91
N GLY A 87 0.47 -7.17 -0.18
CA GLY A 87 -0.16 -6.02 -0.82
C GLY A 87 -1.59 -6.29 -1.27
N GLU A 88 -1.92 -7.51 -1.71
CA GLU A 88 -3.30 -7.86 -2.10
C GLU A 88 -4.27 -7.71 -0.91
N ARG A 89 -3.92 -8.25 0.26
CA ARG A 89 -4.74 -8.15 1.47
C ARG A 89 -4.85 -6.72 1.95
N ARG A 90 -3.75 -5.95 1.93
CA ARG A 90 -3.71 -4.55 2.40
C ARG A 90 -4.53 -3.64 1.48
N THR A 91 -4.35 -3.75 0.17
CA THR A 91 -5.07 -2.93 -0.83
C THR A 91 -6.56 -3.28 -0.91
N ALA A 92 -6.95 -4.54 -0.69
CA ALA A 92 -8.36 -4.94 -0.61
C ALA A 92 -9.15 -4.19 0.49
N ARG A 93 -8.47 -3.65 1.51
CA ARG A 93 -9.13 -2.86 2.57
C ARG A 93 -9.57 -1.47 2.10
N VAL A 94 -8.99 -0.95 1.03
CA VAL A 94 -9.35 0.36 0.47
C VAL A 94 -10.65 0.25 -0.34
N GLY A 95 -10.87 -0.87 -1.04
CA GLY A 95 -12.10 -1.13 -1.78
C GLY A 95 -13.33 -1.27 -0.86
N LEU A 96 -14.51 -1.16 -1.47
CA LEU A 96 -15.77 -1.46 -0.78
C LEU A 96 -15.74 -2.90 -0.26
N PRO A 97 -16.25 -3.16 0.96
CA PRO A 97 -16.43 -4.54 1.39
C PRO A 97 -17.36 -5.28 0.41
N PRO A 98 -17.17 -6.60 0.23
CA PRO A 98 -18.10 -7.39 -0.58
C PRO A 98 -19.51 -7.25 -0.03
N HIS A 99 -20.50 -7.22 -0.92
CA HIS A 99 -21.90 -7.30 -0.50
C HIS A 99 -22.10 -8.62 0.24
N THR A 100 -22.24 -8.56 1.57
CA THR A 100 -22.88 -9.63 2.33
C THR A 100 -24.34 -9.61 1.94
N GLY A 101 -24.68 -10.25 0.82
CA GLY A 101 -26.06 -10.55 0.49
C GLY A 101 -26.66 -11.32 1.66
N SER A 102 -27.63 -10.73 2.33
CA SER A 102 -28.47 -11.46 3.29
C SER A 102 -29.07 -12.64 2.52
N ARG A 103 -28.69 -13.86 2.89
CA ARG A 103 -29.62 -14.98 2.79
C ARG A 103 -30.51 -14.96 4.01
#